data_AF-A0A9X1Z7A7-F1
#
_entry.id   AF-A0A9X1Z7A7-F1
#
_cell.length_a   1.000
_cell.length_b   1.000
_cell.length_c   1.000
_cell.angle_alpha   90.00
_cell.angle_beta   90.00
_cell.angle_gamma   90.00
#
_symmetry.space_group_name_H-M   'P 1'
#
loop_
_entity.id
_entity.type
_entity.pdbx_description
1 polymer ?
#
loop_
_entity_poly.entity_id
_entity_poly.type
_entity_poly.pdbx_seq_one_letter_code
_entity_poly.pdbx_strand_id
1 'polypeptide(L)'
;MTTNNVIKGSDGFSYGIGPLISWSFPNTTAAHARLAQAEAQADASVAYFDSLVLNVLKEVEQALTSLNAVTQQQQSLARAEQLASKAYLLDQARFEAGAIAHVELLVSQRNLLDNRAANASAQIALTVSVR
;
A
#
# COMPACT_ATOMS: atom_id res chain seq x y z
N MET A 1 -49.76 -45.67 15.63
CA MET A 1 -50.69 -44.52 15.49
C MET A 1 -49.96 -43.29 15.97
N THR A 2 -49.43 -42.47 15.08
CA THR A 2 -48.82 -41.16 15.43
C THR A 2 -49.68 -40.06 14.80
N THR A 3 -50.33 -39.28 15.65
CA THR A 3 -51.20 -38.16 15.28
C THR A 3 -50.35 -36.97 14.88
N ASN A 4 -50.45 -36.53 13.63
CA ASN A 4 -49.81 -35.31 13.15
C ASN A 4 -50.79 -34.14 13.32
N ASN A 5 -50.43 -33.19 14.19
CA ASN A 5 -51.26 -32.04 14.55
C ASN A 5 -50.97 -30.88 13.59
N VAL A 6 -51.95 -30.50 12.77
CA VAL A 6 -51.86 -29.34 11.87
C VAL A 6 -52.39 -28.12 12.63
N ILE A 7 -51.48 -27.23 13.02
CA ILE A 7 -51.81 -25.92 13.60
C ILE A 7 -52.24 -24.97 12.49
N LYS A 8 -53.39 -24.34 12.73
CA LYS A 8 -54.13 -23.40 11.88
C LYS A 8 -53.50 -22.00 11.95
N GLY A 9 -53.17 -21.40 10.80
CA GLY A 9 -52.83 -19.98 10.70
C GLY A 9 -52.18 -19.58 9.38
N SER A 10 -52.91 -18.79 8.56
CA SER A 10 -52.58 -18.21 7.24
C SER A 10 -52.52 -19.19 6.05
N ASP A 11 -53.24 -18.85 4.98
CA ASP A 11 -53.50 -19.68 3.79
C ASP A 11 -52.22 -20.12 3.06
N GLY A 12 -51.80 -21.37 3.28
CA GLY A 12 -50.74 -22.02 2.51
C GLY A 12 -51.01 -23.49 2.28
N PHE A 13 -51.09 -23.90 1.01
CA PHE A 13 -51.26 -25.30 0.61
C PHE A 13 -49.88 -25.98 0.54
N SER A 14 -49.69 -27.04 1.32
CA SER A 14 -48.52 -27.92 1.26
C SER A 14 -48.92 -29.29 0.72
N TYR A 15 -48.32 -29.73 -0.38
CA TYR A 15 -48.48 -31.07 -0.94
C TYR A 15 -47.17 -31.86 -0.77
N GLY A 16 -47.26 -33.12 -0.33
CA GLY A 16 -46.13 -34.02 -0.17
C GLY A 16 -46.45 -35.41 -0.74
N ILE A 17 -45.50 -36.00 -1.48
CA ILE A 17 -45.60 -37.37 -2.00
C ILE A 17 -44.31 -38.11 -1.61
N GLY A 18 -44.47 -39.16 -0.79
CA GLY A 18 -43.36 -40.04 -0.40
C GLY A 18 -42.44 -39.48 0.70
N PRO A 19 -41.51 -40.29 1.22
CA PRO A 19 -40.90 -40.06 2.53
C PRO A 19 -39.97 -38.84 2.65
N LEU A 20 -39.72 -38.03 1.60
CA LEU A 20 -38.77 -36.90 1.68
C LEU A 20 -38.96 -35.71 0.72
N ILE A 21 -40.11 -35.51 0.05
CA ILE A 21 -40.30 -34.35 -0.84
C ILE A 21 -41.55 -33.55 -0.44
N SER A 22 -41.35 -32.32 0.06
CA SER A 22 -42.41 -31.37 0.43
C SER A 22 -42.28 -30.08 -0.38
N TRP A 23 -43.34 -29.68 -1.10
CA TRP A 23 -43.45 -28.39 -1.78
C TRP A 23 -44.52 -27.52 -1.10
N SER A 24 -44.16 -26.27 -0.75
CA SER A 24 -45.05 -25.31 -0.08
C SER A 24 -45.32 -24.07 -0.96
N PHE A 25 -46.59 -23.77 -1.20
CA PHE A 25 -47.09 -22.56 -1.87
C PHE A 25 -48.01 -21.83 -0.86
N PRO A 26 -47.81 -20.55 -0.53
CA PRO A 26 -47.56 -19.40 -1.41
C PRO A 26 -46.25 -18.68 -1.04
N ASN A 27 -45.21 -19.42 -0.68
CA ASN A 27 -43.94 -18.88 -0.19
C ASN A 27 -42.99 -18.38 -1.31
N THR A 28 -43.57 -17.91 -2.42
CA THR A 28 -42.79 -17.34 -3.54
C THR A 28 -42.03 -16.10 -3.09
N THR A 29 -42.59 -15.30 -2.18
CA THR A 29 -41.96 -14.11 -1.61
C THR A 29 -40.67 -14.42 -0.86
N ALA A 30 -40.60 -15.48 -0.04
CA ALA A 30 -39.35 -15.82 0.64
C ALA A 30 -38.30 -16.44 -0.31
N ALA A 31 -38.75 -17.18 -1.34
CA ALA A 31 -37.84 -17.68 -2.37
C ALA A 31 -37.24 -16.53 -3.21
N HIS A 32 -38.07 -15.56 -3.63
CA HIS A 32 -37.63 -14.35 -4.32
C HIS A 32 -36.75 -13.47 -3.44
N ALA A 33 -37.07 -13.31 -2.15
CA ALA A 33 -36.22 -12.56 -1.22
C ALA A 33 -34.84 -13.19 -1.04
N ARG A 34 -34.75 -14.53 -0.98
CA ARG A 34 -33.46 -15.24 -0.93
C ARG A 34 -32.67 -15.11 -2.22
N LEU A 35 -33.33 -15.14 -3.38
CA LEU A 35 -32.68 -14.92 -4.67
C LEU A 35 -32.16 -13.48 -4.78
N ALA A 36 -32.98 -12.48 -4.44
CA ALA A 36 -32.57 -11.07 -4.43
C ALA A 36 -31.44 -10.80 -3.44
N GLN A 37 -31.44 -11.47 -2.28
CA GLN A 37 -30.34 -11.41 -1.32
C GLN A 37 -29.06 -12.03 -1.90
N ALA A 38 -29.17 -13.17 -2.59
CA ALA A 38 -28.02 -13.83 -3.22
C ALA A 38 -27.46 -13.00 -4.38
N GLU A 39 -28.31 -12.38 -5.19
CA GLU A 39 -27.93 -11.44 -6.25
C GLU A 39 -27.22 -10.22 -5.67
N ALA A 40 -27.80 -9.57 -4.66
CA ALA A 40 -27.18 -8.43 -3.98
C ALA A 40 -25.83 -8.79 -3.34
N GLN A 41 -25.69 -10.02 -2.83
CA GLN A 41 -24.44 -10.50 -2.24
C GLN A 41 -23.39 -10.82 -3.32
N ALA A 42 -23.81 -11.31 -4.50
CA ALA A 42 -22.93 -11.49 -5.65
C ALA A 42 -22.43 -10.13 -6.17
N ASP A 43 -23.31 -9.14 -6.33
CA ASP A 43 -22.94 -7.78 -6.74
C ASP A 43 -21.97 -7.13 -5.75
N ALA A 44 -22.21 -7.31 -4.45
CA ALA A 44 -21.31 -6.85 -3.40
C ALA A 44 -19.93 -7.53 -3.48
N SER A 45 -19.87 -8.82 -3.88
CA SER A 45 -18.60 -9.55 -4.02
C SER A 45 -17.76 -9.06 -5.20
N VAL A 46 -18.41 -8.67 -6.31
CA VAL A 46 -17.74 -8.06 -7.47
C VAL A 46 -17.19 -6.69 -7.09
N ALA A 47 -18.00 -5.84 -6.45
CA ALA A 47 -17.57 -4.52 -5.99
C ALA A 47 -16.42 -4.61 -4.96
N TYR A 48 -16.44 -5.61 -4.08
CA TYR A 48 -15.35 -5.85 -3.13
C TYR A 48 -14.06 -6.26 -3.84
N PHE A 49 -14.14 -7.15 -4.84
CA PHE A 49 -12.98 -7.54 -5.64
C PHE A 49 -12.35 -6.34 -6.36
N ASP A 50 -13.17 -5.51 -7.02
CA ASP A 50 -12.70 -4.30 -7.69
C ASP A 50 -12.00 -3.35 -6.71
N SER A 51 -12.56 -3.17 -5.51
CA SER A 51 -11.93 -2.35 -4.47
C SER A 51 -10.58 -2.91 -4.00
N LEU A 52 -10.44 -4.23 -3.92
CA LEU A 52 -9.20 -4.89 -3.51
C LEU A 52 -8.12 -4.72 -4.59
N VAL A 53 -8.46 -4.90 -5.86
CA VAL A 53 -7.52 -4.71 -6.98
C VAL A 53 -7.05 -3.26 -7.04
N LEU A 54 -7.97 -2.30 -6.94
CA LEU A 54 -7.63 -0.87 -6.97
C LEU A 54 -6.77 -0.46 -5.78
N ASN A 55 -7.05 -0.98 -4.59
CA ASN A 55 -6.24 -0.71 -3.39
C ASN A 55 -4.82 -1.27 -3.54
N VAL A 56 -4.68 -2.51 -4.00
CA VAL A 56 -3.35 -3.12 -4.23
C VAL A 56 -2.57 -2.33 -5.27
N LEU A 57 -3.20 -1.93 -6.38
CA LEU A 57 -2.53 -1.16 -7.42
C LEU A 57 -2.09 0.22 -6.91
N LYS A 58 -2.94 0.88 -6.13
CA LYS A 58 -2.64 2.15 -5.47
C LYS A 58 -1.48 2.02 -4.49
N GLU A 59 -1.45 0.98 -3.66
CA GLU A 59 -0.36 0.71 -2.72
C GLU A 59 0.97 0.49 -3.44
N VAL A 60 0.97 -0.24 -4.56
CA VAL A 60 2.16 -0.44 -5.40
C VAL A 60 2.62 0.87 -6.03
N GLU A 61 1.71 1.66 -6.59
CA GLU A 61 2.04 2.96 -7.20
C GLU A 61 2.63 3.93 -6.16
N GLN A 62 2.05 3.95 -4.95
CA GLN A 62 2.56 4.74 -3.83
C GLN A 62 3.97 4.29 -3.41
N ALA A 63 4.22 2.98 -3.32
CA ALA A 63 5.52 2.43 -3.00
C ALA A 63 6.58 2.80 -4.06
N LEU A 64 6.24 2.67 -5.34
CA LEU A 64 7.13 3.03 -6.46
C LEU A 64 7.44 4.53 -6.49
N THR A 65 6.43 5.37 -6.25
CA THR A 65 6.61 6.84 -6.19
C THR A 65 7.54 7.23 -5.05
N SER A 66 7.36 6.63 -3.87
CA SER A 66 8.24 6.84 -2.72
C SER A 66 9.68 6.41 -3.00
N LEU A 67 9.87 5.23 -3.59
CA LEU A 67 11.19 4.71 -3.94
C LEU A 67 11.93 5.60 -4.94
N ASN A 68 11.21 6.10 -5.95
CA ASN A 68 11.78 7.03 -6.94
C ASN A 68 12.24 8.34 -6.27
N ALA A 69 11.44 8.89 -5.34
CA ALA A 69 11.79 10.10 -4.61
C ALA A 69 13.06 9.90 -3.74
N VAL A 70 13.14 8.78 -3.00
CA VAL A 70 14.32 8.45 -2.16
C VAL A 70 15.56 8.26 -3.03
N THR A 71 15.43 7.57 -4.17
CA THR A 71 16.54 7.36 -5.12
C THR A 71 17.04 8.69 -5.69
N GLN A 72 16.14 9.58 -6.11
CA GLN A 72 16.52 10.89 -6.65
C GLN A 72 17.21 11.76 -5.58
N GLN A 73 16.71 11.73 -4.34
CA GLN A 73 17.32 12.43 -3.22
C GLN A 73 18.76 11.93 -2.98
N GLN A 74 18.96 10.61 -2.93
CA GLN A 74 20.27 9.99 -2.74
C GLN A 74 21.26 10.40 -3.84
N GLN A 75 20.83 10.40 -5.11
CA GLN A 75 21.67 10.86 -6.23
C GLN A 75 22.06 12.33 -6.11
N SER A 76 21.17 13.19 -5.60
CA SER A 76 21.51 14.60 -5.37
C SER A 76 22.58 14.76 -4.29
N LEU A 77 22.49 13.99 -3.20
CA LEU A 77 23.44 14.03 -2.09
C LEU A 77 24.79 13.45 -2.50
N ALA A 78 24.81 12.39 -3.30
CA ALA A 78 26.05 11.86 -3.88
C ALA A 78 26.77 12.90 -4.75
N ARG A 79 26.02 13.66 -5.57
CA ARG A 79 26.59 14.77 -6.35
C ARG A 79 27.11 15.90 -5.44
N ALA A 80 26.38 16.24 -4.37
CA ALA A 80 26.80 17.26 -3.42
C ALA A 80 28.10 16.86 -2.69
N GLU A 81 28.25 15.60 -2.27
CA GLU A 81 29.51 15.07 -1.72
C GLU A 81 30.67 15.21 -2.71
N GLN A 82 30.46 14.85 -3.98
CA GLN A 82 31.50 14.98 -5.01
C GLN A 82 31.93 16.43 -5.23
N LEU A 83 30.98 17.36 -5.24
CA LEU A 83 31.29 18.79 -5.37
C LEU A 83 32.03 19.32 -4.14
N ALA A 84 31.60 18.94 -2.93
CA ALA A 84 32.28 19.32 -1.69
C ALA A 84 33.71 18.76 -1.63
N SER A 85 33.93 17.53 -2.12
CA SER A 85 35.26 16.93 -2.22
C SER A 85 36.17 17.71 -3.17
N LYS A 86 35.67 18.09 -4.35
CA LYS A 86 36.42 18.94 -5.28
C LYS A 86 36.73 20.31 -4.68
N ALA A 87 35.79 20.92 -3.97
CA ALA A 87 36.00 22.19 -3.29
C ALA A 87 37.09 22.09 -2.21
N TYR A 88 37.05 21.06 -1.38
CA TYR A 88 38.10 20.80 -0.38
C TYR A 88 39.48 20.63 -1.02
N LEU A 89 39.59 19.86 -2.11
CA LEU A 89 40.88 19.68 -2.81
C LEU A 89 41.40 20.98 -3.42
N LEU A 90 40.50 21.82 -3.95
CA LEU A 90 40.87 23.15 -4.46
C LEU A 90 41.37 24.05 -3.32
N ASP A 91 40.66 24.09 -2.20
CA ASP A 91 41.04 24.92 -1.05
C ASP A 91 42.31 24.39 -0.37
N GLN A 92 42.54 23.08 -0.38
CA GLN A 92 43.81 22.48 0.05
C GLN A 92 44.98 23.02 -0.78
N ALA A 93 44.86 23.00 -2.12
CA ALA A 93 45.90 23.54 -3.00
C ALA A 93 46.11 25.04 -2.79
N ARG A 94 45.03 25.81 -2.55
CA ARG A 94 45.12 27.24 -2.24
C ARG A 94 45.80 27.50 -0.90
N PHE A 95 45.54 26.68 0.11
CA PHE A 95 46.18 26.76 1.42
C PHE A 95 47.69 26.45 1.32
N GLU A 96 48.05 25.40 0.59
CA GLU A 96 49.45 25.04 0.31
C GLU A 96 50.19 26.15 -0.45
N ALA A 97 49.49 26.87 -1.33
CA ALA A 97 49.99 28.06 -2.01
C ALA A 97 49.98 29.34 -1.15
N GLY A 98 49.49 29.29 0.09
CA GLY A 98 49.37 30.44 0.99
C GLY A 98 48.29 31.45 0.61
N ALA A 99 47.37 31.10 -0.29
CA ALA A 99 46.33 31.98 -0.82
C ALA A 99 45.08 32.08 0.08
N ILE A 100 44.89 31.13 1.00
CA ILE A 100 43.79 31.13 1.98
C ILE A 100 44.31 30.81 3.38
N ALA A 101 43.56 31.23 4.41
CA ALA A 101 43.87 30.88 5.79
C ALA A 101 43.48 29.42 6.11
N HIS A 102 44.12 28.83 7.13
CA HIS A 102 43.80 27.47 7.58
C HIS A 102 42.33 27.30 8.01
N VAL A 103 41.70 28.37 8.54
CA VAL A 103 40.29 28.32 8.93
C VAL A 103 39.36 28.14 7.73
N GLU A 104 39.70 28.70 6.57
CA GLU A 104 38.92 28.53 5.33
C GLU A 104 39.02 27.08 4.84
N LEU A 105 40.21 26.47 4.92
CA LEU A 105 40.39 25.04 4.64
C LEU A 105 39.52 24.18 5.58
N LEU A 106 39.48 24.48 6.88
CA LEU A 106 38.64 23.75 7.84
C LEU A 106 37.14 23.89 7.54
N VAL A 107 36.68 25.05 7.05
CA VAL A 107 35.29 25.23 6.61
C VAL A 107 34.98 24.33 5.41
N SER A 108 35.87 24.26 4.42
CA SER A 108 35.70 23.36 3.27
C SER A 108 35.70 21.89 3.68
N GLN A 109 36.56 21.51 4.64
CA GLN A 109 36.63 20.16 5.19
C GLN A 109 35.34 19.81 5.94
N ARG A 110 34.82 20.72 6.76
CA ARG A 110 33.54 20.55 7.45
C ARG A 110 32.40 20.36 6.46
N ASN A 111 32.34 21.19 5.42
CA ASN A 111 31.32 21.05 4.38
C ASN A 111 31.38 19.69 3.68
N LEU A 112 32.58 19.16 3.40
CA LEU A 112 32.76 17.81 2.88
C LEU A 112 32.23 16.73 3.85
N LEU A 113 32.56 16.84 5.13
CA LEU A 113 32.09 15.90 6.15
C LEU A 113 30.57 15.93 6.32
N ASP A 114 29.97 17.12 6.31
CA ASP A 114 28.51 17.29 6.41
C ASP A 114 27.80 16.65 5.20
N ASN A 115 28.32 16.85 3.98
CA ASN A 115 27.78 16.21 2.78
C ASN A 115 27.95 14.68 2.79
N ARG A 116 29.10 14.19 3.28
CA ARG A 116 29.32 12.75 3.47
C ARG A 116 28.33 12.14 4.45
N ALA A 117 28.12 12.79 5.58
CA ALA A 117 27.16 12.35 6.59
C ALA A 117 25.74 12.29 6.00
N ALA A 118 25.32 13.34 5.28
CA ALA A 118 24.02 13.38 4.62
C ALA A 118 23.83 12.25 3.58
N ASN A 119 24.83 12.01 2.72
CA ASN A 119 24.78 10.91 1.74
C ASN A 119 24.75 9.54 2.42
N ALA A 120 25.52 9.33 3.49
CA ALA A 120 25.50 8.09 4.26
C ALA A 120 24.13 7.83 4.90
N SER A 121 23.51 8.85 5.51
CA SER A 121 22.15 8.75 6.05
C SER A 121 21.12 8.42 4.97
N ALA A 122 21.24 9.00 3.77
CA ALA A 122 20.35 8.69 2.65
C ALA A 122 20.52 7.26 2.12
N GLN A 123 21.74 6.73 2.08
CA GLN A 123 22.00 5.33 1.70
C GLN A 123 21.38 4.34 2.69
N ILE A 124 21.42 4.64 4.00
CA ILE A 124 20.74 3.85 5.02
C ILE A 124 19.22 3.86 4.79
N ALA A 125 18.63 5.04 4.54
CA ALA A 125 17.20 5.17 4.27
C ALA A 125 16.75 4.42 2.99
N LEU A 126 17.57 4.47 1.93
CA LEU A 126 17.31 3.73 0.70
C LEU A 126 17.33 2.21 0.95
N THR A 127 18.29 1.72 1.74
CA THR A 127 18.39 0.29 2.07
C THR A 127 17.18 -0.20 2.87
N VAL A 128 16.67 0.61 3.79
CA VAL A 128 15.43 0.30 4.54
C VAL A 128 14.20 0.29 3.63
N SER A 129 14.18 1.11 2.58
CA SER A 129 13.02 1.21 1.66
C SER A 129 12.96 0.07 0.62
N VAL A 130 14.07 -0.64 0.41
CA VAL A 130 14.18 -1.75 -0.58
C VAL A 130 13.97 -3.13 0.07
N ARG A 131 13.99 -3.21 1.41
CA ARG A 131 13.74 -4.44 2.17
C ARG A 131 12.27 -4.56 2.55
#